data_AF-A0A967SF16-F1
#
_entry.id   AF-A0A967SF16-F1
#
_cell.length_a   1.000
_cell.length_b   1.000
_cell.length_c   1.000
_cell.angle_alpha   90.00
_cell.angle_beta   90.00
_cell.angle_gamma   90.00
#
_symmetry.space_group_name_H-M   'P 1'
#
loop_
_entity.id
_entity.type
_entity.pdbx_description
1 polymer ?
#
loop_
_entity_poly.entity_id
_entity_poly.type
_entity_poly.pdbx_seq_one_letter_code
_entity_poly.pdbx_strand_id
1 'polypeptide(L)'
;LVDTRRRYAGLEELQAETDARVERWAQRAICPATGETVQASYERERERLGPLPLLPEPFDVAVTRPVGRDGMVRFEGREYAVP
;
A
#
# COMPACT_ATOMS: atom_id res chain seq x y z
N LEU A 1 33.49 -7.38 6.54
CA LEU A 1 32.87 -6.05 6.77
C LEU A 1 31.38 -6.21 6.52
N VAL A 2 30.56 -6.19 7.56
CA VAL A 2 29.10 -6.22 7.41
C VAL A 2 28.69 -4.85 6.90
N ASP A 3 28.06 -4.81 5.71
CA ASP A 3 27.53 -3.58 5.14
C ASP A 3 26.41 -3.04 6.04
N THR A 4 26.71 -1.99 6.81
CA THR A 4 25.75 -1.33 7.71
C THR A 4 24.66 -0.55 6.96
N ARG A 5 24.65 -0.54 5.62
CA ARG A 5 23.69 0.20 4.80
C ARG A 5 22.42 -0.57 4.46
N ARG A 6 22.40 -1.91 4.56
CA ARG A 6 21.17 -2.69 4.39
C ARG A 6 20.60 -3.07 5.75
N ARG A 7 19.79 -2.16 6.30
CA ARG A 7 18.99 -2.38 7.52
C ARG A 7 17.91 -3.46 7.32
N TYR A 8 17.53 -3.74 6.09
CA TYR A 8 16.52 -4.73 5.70
C TYR A 8 17.07 -5.57 4.54
N ALA A 9 16.74 -6.85 4.52
CA ALA A 9 17.14 -7.83 3.51
C ALA A 9 16.38 -7.67 2.19
N GLY A 10 15.20 -7.04 2.20
CA GLY A 10 14.35 -6.85 1.01
C GLY A 10 13.20 -5.88 1.25
N LEU A 11 12.40 -5.64 0.20
CA LEU A 11 11.20 -4.80 0.27
C LEU A 11 10.15 -5.44 1.18
N GLU A 12 10.06 -6.75 1.18
CA GLU A 12 9.13 -7.53 1.98
C GLU A 12 9.40 -7.33 3.48
N GLU A 13 10.68 -7.36 3.88
CA GLU A 13 11.06 -7.12 5.29
C GLU A 13 10.86 -5.65 5.68
N LEU A 14 11.16 -4.71 4.79
CA LEU A 14 10.88 -3.30 5.01
C LEU A 14 9.38 -3.06 5.22
N GLN A 15 8.54 -3.65 4.36
CA GLN A 15 7.09 -3.55 4.43
C GLN A 15 6.56 -4.10 5.76
N ALA A 16 6.99 -5.30 6.14
CA ALA A 16 6.58 -5.93 7.39
C ALA A 16 6.93 -5.07 8.62
N GLU A 17 8.12 -4.47 8.65
CA GLU A 17 8.51 -3.58 9.75
C GLU A 17 7.70 -2.28 9.75
N THR A 18 7.40 -1.71 8.58
CA THR A 18 6.57 -0.51 8.50
C THR A 18 5.14 -0.77 8.94
N ASP A 19 4.56 -1.91 8.56
CA ASP A 19 3.21 -2.30 8.96
C ASP A 19 3.13 -2.48 10.48
N ALA A 20 4.07 -3.23 11.05
CA ALA A 20 4.17 -3.44 12.49
C ALA A 20 4.37 -2.12 13.26
N ARG A 21 5.12 -1.17 12.68
CA ARG A 21 5.30 0.15 13.27
C ARG A 21 4.00 0.95 13.28
N VAL A 22 3.24 0.96 12.18
CA VAL A 22 1.96 1.66 12.09
C VAL A 22 0.97 1.08 13.09
N GLU A 23 0.90 -0.25 13.21
CA GLU A 23 0.01 -0.92 14.15
C GLU A 23 0.35 -0.57 15.61
N ARG A 24 1.63 -0.66 16.00
CA ARG A 24 2.08 -0.24 17.34
C ARG A 24 1.78 1.22 17.64
N TRP A 25 1.86 2.10 16.62
CA TRP A 25 1.54 3.51 16.79
C TRP A 25 0.04 3.71 16.97
N ALA A 26 -0.80 3.06 16.16
CA ALA A 26 -2.26 3.18 16.24
C ALA A 26 -2.80 2.76 17.61
N GLN A 27 -2.19 1.75 18.23
CA GLN A 27 -2.53 1.29 19.59
C GLN A 27 -2.14 2.28 20.70
N ARG A 28 -1.25 3.25 20.43
CA ARG A 28 -0.70 4.16 21.45
C ARG A 28 -1.05 5.64 21.22
N ALA A 29 -1.31 6.03 19.98
CA ALA A 29 -1.60 7.40 19.61
C ALA A 29 -2.99 7.79 20.10
N ILE A 30 -3.05 8.73 21.05
CA ILE A 30 -4.30 9.19 21.67
C ILE A 30 -4.77 10.48 21.00
N CYS A 31 -6.03 10.53 20.60
CA CYS A 31 -6.69 11.75 20.16
C CYS A 31 -7.04 12.62 21.38
N PRO A 32 -6.56 13.87 21.48
CA PRO A 32 -6.86 14.73 22.64
C PRO A 32 -8.34 15.06 22.80
N ALA A 33 -9.11 15.04 21.71
CA ALA A 33 -10.54 15.40 21.73
C ALA A 33 -11.43 14.26 22.24
N THR A 34 -11.06 12.99 21.99
CA THR A 34 -11.86 11.82 22.37
C THR A 34 -11.26 11.06 23.55
N GLY A 35 -9.98 11.26 23.85
CA GLY A 35 -9.25 10.48 24.86
C GLY A 35 -8.96 9.04 24.45
N GLU A 36 -9.31 8.64 23.23
CA GLU A 36 -9.16 7.28 22.72
C GLU A 36 -7.92 7.13 21.84
N THR A 37 -7.45 5.90 21.71
CA THR A 37 -6.42 5.55 20.73
C THR A 37 -7.00 5.50 19.32
N VAL A 38 -6.16 5.67 18.30
CA VAL A 38 -6.56 5.49 16.89
C VAL A 38 -7.21 4.11 16.69
N GLN A 39 -6.63 3.06 17.27
CA GLN A 39 -7.17 1.70 17.20
C GLN A 39 -8.58 1.60 17.82
N ALA A 40 -8.77 2.13 19.03
CA ALA A 40 -10.07 2.07 19.71
C ALA A 40 -11.16 2.86 18.96
N SER A 41 -10.80 4.02 18.42
CA SER A 41 -11.72 4.80 17.58
C SER A 41 -12.09 4.06 16.30
N TYR A 42 -11.12 3.42 15.62
CA TYR A 42 -11.38 2.59 14.43
C TYR A 42 -12.34 1.43 14.74
N GLU A 43 -12.12 0.68 15.82
CA GLU A 43 -12.97 -0.45 16.21
C GLU A 43 -14.42 -0.01 16.46
N ARG A 44 -14.61 1.13 17.15
CA ARG A 44 -15.93 1.71 17.42
C ARG A 44 -16.61 2.21 16.15
N GLU A 45 -15.87 2.80 15.22
CA GLU A 45 -16.43 3.28 13.95
C GLU A 45 -16.80 2.12 13.04
N ARG A 46 -16.04 1.02 13.06
CA ARG A 46 -16.28 -0.16 12.23
C ARG A 46 -17.68 -0.76 12.43
N GLU A 47 -18.22 -0.71 13.65
CA GLU A 47 -19.60 -1.14 13.94
C GLU A 47 -20.68 -0.30 13.24
N ARG A 48 -20.33 0.91 12.82
CA ARG A 48 -21.23 1.88 12.19
C ARG A 48 -21.03 1.97 10.68
N LEU A 49 -19.99 1.34 10.14
CA LEU A 49 -19.72 1.34 8.71
C LEU A 49 -20.77 0.51 7.98
N GLY A 50 -21.27 1.05 6.87
CA GLY A 50 -22.07 0.29 5.93
C GLY A 50 -21.23 -0.78 5.22
N PRO A 51 -21.89 -1.79 4.62
CA PRO A 51 -21.19 -2.75 3.77
C PRO A 51 -20.49 -2.01 2.62
N LEU A 52 -19.31 -2.52 2.22
CA LEU A 52 -18.60 -2.00 1.05
C LEU A 52 -19.52 -2.15 -0.18
N PRO A 53 -19.89 -1.05 -0.87
CA PRO A 53 -20.64 -1.16 -2.11
C PRO A 53 -19.79 -1.85 -3.18
N LEU A 54 -20.42 -2.26 -4.28
CA LEU A 54 -19.69 -2.66 -5.47
C LEU A 54 -18.88 -1.45 -5.96
N LEU A 55 -17.58 -1.45 -5.66
CA LEU A 55 -16.66 -0.47 -6.20
C LEU A 55 -16.29 -0.86 -7.63
N PRO A 56 -16.00 0.12 -8.52
CA PRO A 56 -15.35 -0.19 -9.78
C PRO A 56 -14.03 -0.92 -9.51
N GLU A 57 -13.54 -1.66 -10.50
CA GLU A 57 -12.21 -2.25 -10.44
C GLU A 57 -11.20 -1.16 -10.04
N PRO A 58 -10.39 -1.37 -8.98
CA PRO A 58 -9.34 -0.45 -8.62
C PRO A 58 -8.40 -0.32 -9.81
N PHE A 59 -8.47 0.82 -10.50
CA PHE A 59 -7.61 1.07 -11.63
C PHE A 59 -6.40 1.87 -11.12
N ASP A 60 -5.21 1.27 -11.26
CA ASP A 60 -4.10 2.06 -11.77
C ASP A 60 -4.48 2.45 -13.19
N VAL A 61 -4.18 3.67 -13.64
CA VAL A 61 -4.59 4.17 -14.96
C VAL A 61 -4.17 3.18 -16.06
N ALA A 62 -5.10 2.33 -16.49
CA ALA A 62 -4.86 1.35 -17.54
C ALA A 62 -5.00 2.05 -18.88
N VAL A 63 -3.88 2.22 -19.58
CA VAL A 63 -3.87 2.82 -20.92
C VAL A 63 -3.67 1.75 -21.98
N THR A 64 -4.47 1.81 -23.04
CA THR A 64 -4.21 1.03 -24.25
C THR A 64 -3.03 1.67 -25.00
N ARG A 65 -1.98 0.90 -25.24
CA ARG A 65 -0.83 1.31 -26.07
C ARG A 65 -0.68 0.35 -27.26
N PRO A 66 -0.34 0.86 -28.45
CA PRO A 66 -0.09 0.00 -29.60
C PRO A 66 1.18 -0.83 -29.35
N VAL A 67 1.12 -2.11 -29.71
CA VAL A 67 2.29 -3.01 -29.74
C VAL A 67 3.07 -2.74 -31.03
N GLY A 68 4.38 -2.55 -30.91
CA GLY A 68 5.26 -2.49 -32.06
C GLY A 68 5.32 -3.82 -32.80
N ARG A 69 5.80 -3.80 -34.07
CA ARG A 69 5.99 -5.03 -34.85
C ARG A 69 7.05 -5.96 -34.27
N ASP A 70 7.89 -5.42 -33.39
CA ASP A 70 8.89 -6.11 -32.58
C ASP A 70 8.28 -6.83 -31.36
N GLY A 71 6.97 -6.73 -31.14
CA GLY A 71 6.30 -7.32 -29.97
C GLY A 71 6.46 -6.50 -28.69
N MET A 72 6.91 -5.25 -28.80
CA MET A 72 7.20 -4.39 -27.64
C MET A 72 6.14 -3.32 -27.42
N VAL A 73 5.83 -3.02 -26.16
CA VAL A 73 5.00 -1.88 -25.75
C VAL A 73 5.83 -0.88 -24.96
N ARG A 74 5.74 0.41 -25.33
CA ARG A 74 6.35 1.54 -24.61
C ARG A 74 5.36 2.13 -23.61
N PHE A 75 5.72 2.14 -22.32
CA PHE A 75 4.92 2.69 -21.23
C PHE A 75 5.83 3.32 -20.16
N GLU A 76 5.52 4.55 -19.72
CA GLU A 76 6.28 5.29 -18.70
C GLU A 76 7.81 5.30 -18.88
N GLY A 77 8.27 5.45 -20.12
CA GLY A 77 9.70 5.46 -20.45
C GLY A 77 10.39 4.10 -20.38
N ARG A 78 9.62 3.02 -20.25
CA ARG A 78 10.09 1.63 -20.25
C ARG A 78 9.49 0.86 -21.44
N GLU A 79 10.14 -0.23 -21.80
CA GLU A 79 9.70 -1.17 -22.83
C GLU A 79 9.42 -2.54 -22.23
N TYR A 80 8.27 -3.12 -22.59
CA TYR A 80 7.80 -4.40 -22.10
C TYR A 80 7.48 -5.30 -23.29
N ALA A 81 7.93 -6.56 -23.23
CA ALA A 81 7.55 -7.57 -24.22
C ALA A 81 6.12 -8.06 -23.95
N VAL A 82 5.35 -8.24 -25.01
CA VAL A 82 3.99 -8.80 -24.94
C VAL A 82 4.01 -10.21 -25.55
N PRO A 83 3.44 -11.23 -24.89
CA PRO A 83 3.40 -12.60 -25.40
C PRO A 83 2.59 -12.75 -26.70
#